data_AF-A0A084AHI9-F1
#
_entry.id   AF-A0A084AHI9-F1
#
_cell.length_a   1.000
_cell.length_b   1.000
_cell.length_c   1.000
_cell.angle_alpha   90.00
_cell.angle_beta   90.00
_cell.angle_gamma   90.00
#
_symmetry.space_group_name_H-M   'P 1'
#
loop_
_entity.id
_entity.type
_entity.pdbx_description
1 polymer ?
#
loop_
_entity_poly.entity_id
_entity_poly.type
_entity_poly.pdbx_seq_one_letter_code
_entity_poly.pdbx_strand_id
1 'polypeptide(L)' 'MPANPKREAHPDFSAYYLQRATQELADDLEKVRTAEDFKADSVPALVHALQQGAVQFSVEDQKRLVAGLGRAGKA' A
#
# COMPACT_ATOMS: atom_id res chain seq x y z
N MET A 1 -7.22 -21.10 -1.15
CA MET A 1 -8.33 -20.13 -1.38
C MET A 1 -8.06 -19.46 -2.72
N PRO A 2 -8.95 -19.54 -3.72
CA PRO A 2 -8.73 -18.80 -4.96
C PRO A 2 -8.82 -17.29 -4.67
N ALA A 3 -7.92 -16.51 -5.26
CA ALA A 3 -7.96 -15.06 -5.19
C ALA A 3 -9.30 -14.57 -5.76
N ASN A 4 -9.99 -13.67 -5.05
CA ASN A 4 -11.23 -13.09 -5.54
C ASN A 4 -10.87 -12.07 -6.65
N PRO A 5 -11.26 -12.28 -7.92
CA PRO A 5 -10.86 -11.41 -9.05
C PRO A 5 -11.38 -9.97 -8.95
N LYS A 6 -12.24 -9.68 -7.96
CA LYS A 6 -12.71 -8.33 -7.59
C LYS A 6 -11.73 -7.53 -6.74
N ARG A 7 -10.56 -8.10 -6.39
CA ARG A 7 -9.58 -7.52 -5.46
C ARG A 7 -8.15 -7.63 -5.99
N GLU A 8 -7.98 -7.39 -7.27
CA GLU A 8 -6.65 -7.13 -7.83
C GLU A 8 -6.35 -5.64 -7.70
N ALA A 9 -5.17 -5.32 -7.16
CA ALA A 9 -4.74 -3.93 -7.05
C ALA A 9 -4.22 -3.45 -8.41
N HIS A 10 -4.78 -2.34 -8.91
CA HIS A 10 -4.31 -1.67 -10.11
C HIS A 10 -2.86 -1.19 -9.87
N PRO A 11 -1.91 -1.41 -10.79
CA PRO A 11 -0.49 -1.10 -10.55
C PRO A 11 -0.24 0.35 -10.09
N ASP A 12 -0.88 1.32 -10.76
CA ASP A 12 -0.76 2.74 -10.38
C ASP A 12 -1.36 3.03 -9.00
N PHE A 13 -2.42 2.32 -8.62
CA PHE A 13 -3.01 2.45 -7.30
C PHE A 13 -2.10 1.82 -6.24
N SER A 14 -1.52 0.64 -6.51
CA SER A 14 -0.58 0.00 -5.60
C SER A 14 0.63 0.89 -5.29
N ALA A 15 1.21 1.53 -6.31
CA ALA A 15 2.32 2.45 -6.13
C ALA A 15 1.92 3.68 -5.30
N TYR A 16 0.79 4.31 -5.65
CA TYR A 16 0.24 5.44 -4.90
C TYR A 16 -0.08 5.08 -3.44
N TYR A 17 -0.79 3.98 -3.22
CA TYR A 17 -1.17 3.49 -1.92
C TYR A 17 0.07 3.21 -1.07
N LEU A 18 1.07 2.53 -1.62
CA LEU A 18 2.28 2.19 -0.89
C LEU A 18 3.04 3.45 -0.46
N GLN A 19 3.23 4.40 -1.36
CA GLN A 19 3.85 5.69 -1.05
C GLN A 19 3.10 6.40 0.09
N ARG A 20 1.79 6.54 -0.03
CA ARG A 20 0.96 7.22 0.97
C ARG A 20 0.98 6.48 2.31
N ALA A 21 0.80 5.17 2.30
CA ALA A 21 0.81 4.35 3.51
C ALA A 21 2.16 4.43 4.22
N THR A 22 3.28 4.38 3.51
CA THR A 22 4.61 4.52 4.13
C THR A 22 4.88 5.91 4.70
N GLN A 23 4.28 6.95 4.11
CA GLN A 23 4.40 8.32 4.61
C GLN A 23 3.57 8.51 5.89
N GLU A 24 2.32 8.04 5.89
CA GLU A 24 1.42 8.18 7.03
C GLU A 24 1.85 7.29 8.21
N LEU A 25 2.46 6.14 7.93
CA LEU A 25 2.97 5.21 8.94
C LEU A 25 4.46 5.43 9.26
N ALA A 26 5.06 6.55 8.87
CA ALA A 26 6.51 6.75 9.00
C ALA A 26 7.01 6.54 10.43
N ASP A 27 6.32 7.12 11.42
CA ASP A 27 6.69 6.97 12.84
C ASP A 27 6.55 5.52 13.34
N ASP A 28 5.51 4.82 12.90
CA ASP A 28 5.27 3.43 13.30
C ASP A 28 6.24 2.47 12.60
N LEU A 29 6.60 2.75 11.34
CA LEU A 29 7.62 2.00 10.61
C LEU A 29 9.00 2.18 11.25
N GLU A 30 9.31 3.37 11.78
CA GLU A 30 10.55 3.57 12.52
C GLU A 30 10.55 2.79 13.84
N LYS A 31 9.43 2.74 14.56
CA LYS A 31 9.30 1.88 15.76
C LYS A 31 9.48 0.40 15.43
N VAL A 32 8.83 -0.08 14.36
CA VAL A 32 8.97 -1.47 13.91
C VAL A 32 10.42 -1.77 13.52
N ARG A 33 11.07 -0.87 12.78
CA ARG A 33 12.46 -1.02 12.33
C ARG A 33 13.47 -1.05 13.49
N THR A 34 13.20 -0.30 14.55
CA THR A 34 14.08 -0.17 15.72
C THR A 34 13.78 -1.18 16.81
N ALA A 35 12.76 -2.02 16.64
CA ALA A 35 12.43 -3.09 17.58
C ALA A 35 13.53 -4.15 17.62
N GLU A 36 13.81 -4.70 18.80
CA GLU A 36 14.89 -5.67 19.05
C GLU A 36 14.74 -6.97 18.25
N ASP A 37 13.51 -7.33 17.91
CA ASP A 37 13.14 -8.54 17.18
C ASP A 37 13.01 -8.34 15.67
N PHE A 38 13.10 -7.10 15.18
CA PHE A 38 13.07 -6.81 13.75
C PHE A 38 14.42 -7.14 13.10
N LYS A 39 14.39 -8.03 12.12
CA LYS A 39 15.58 -8.57 11.47
C LYS A 39 15.52 -8.37 9.95
N ALA A 40 16.65 -8.59 9.28
CA ALA A 40 16.73 -8.43 7.83
C ALA A 40 15.72 -9.32 7.07
N ASP A 41 15.41 -10.50 7.61
CA ASP A 41 14.40 -11.43 7.10
C ASP A 41 12.95 -11.04 7.44
N SER A 42 12.72 -10.04 8.30
CA SER A 42 11.41 -9.44 8.55
C SER A 42 10.97 -8.49 7.43
N VAL A 43 11.91 -7.94 6.65
CA VAL A 43 11.63 -6.95 5.60
C VAL A 43 10.64 -7.47 4.54
N PRO A 44 10.80 -8.68 3.97
CA PRO A 44 9.84 -9.22 3.01
C PRO A 44 8.43 -9.32 3.59
N ALA A 45 8.29 -9.75 4.86
CA ALA A 45 7.00 -9.86 5.53
C ALA A 45 6.34 -8.48 5.71
N LEU A 46 7.10 -7.46 6.11
CA LEU A 46 6.62 -6.08 6.21
C LEU A 46 6.16 -5.54 4.85
N VAL A 47 6.96 -5.73 3.80
CA VAL A 47 6.62 -5.30 2.43
C VAL A 47 5.34 -5.99 1.97
N HIS A 48 5.20 -7.30 2.19
CA HIS A 48 3.99 -8.03 1.85
C HIS A 48 2.75 -7.51 2.61
N ALA A 49 2.87 -7.22 3.91
CA ALA A 49 1.77 -6.68 4.70
C ALA A 49 1.33 -5.30 4.17
N LEU A 50 2.28 -4.41 3.87
CA LEU A 50 1.97 -3.10 3.28
C LEU A 50 1.30 -3.23 1.90
N GLN A 51 1.77 -4.13 1.04
CA GLN A 51 1.15 -4.39 -0.26
C GLN A 51 -0.26 -4.98 -0.13
N GLN A 52 -0.50 -5.84 0.86
CA GLN A 52 -1.84 -6.39 1.13
C GLN A 52 -2.85 -5.32 1.56
N GLY A 53 -2.41 -4.21 2.13
CA GLY A 53 -3.30 -3.08 2.41
C GLY A 53 -3.98 -2.51 1.15
N ALA A 54 -3.34 -2.59 -0.02
CA ALA A 54 -3.91 -2.10 -1.27
C ALA A 54 -5.09 -2.95 -1.78
N VAL A 55 -5.10 -4.26 -1.50
CA VAL A 55 -6.18 -5.17 -1.95
C VAL A 55 -7.47 -5.07 -1.14
N GLN A 56 -7.45 -4.23 -0.10
CA GLN A 56 -8.64 -3.92 0.72
C GLN A 56 -9.58 -2.92 0.03
N PHE A 57 -9.10 -2.21 -0.98
CA PHE A 57 -9.90 -1.28 -1.78
C PHE A 57 -10.53 -2.01 -2.96
N SER A 58 -11.81 -1.74 -3.24
CA SER A 58 -12.45 -2.27 -4.44
C SER A 58 -11.82 -1.68 -5.70
N VAL A 59 -11.82 -2.41 -6.81
CA VAL A 59 -11.29 -1.93 -8.10
C VAL A 59 -11.91 -0.58 -8.51
N GLU A 60 -13.18 -0.35 -8.18
CA GLU A 60 -13.87 0.91 -8.46
C GLU A 60 -13.33 2.06 -7.61
N ASP A 61 -13.04 1.84 -6.33
CA ASP A 61 -12.43 2.84 -5.45
C ASP A 61 -11.02 3.19 -5.92
N GLN A 62 -10.24 2.18 -6.27
CA GLN A 62 -8.88 2.35 -6.77
C GLN A 62 -8.87 3.24 -8.02
N LYS A 63 -9.76 2.98 -8.99
CA LYS A 63 -9.89 3.80 -10.20
C LYS A 63 -10.27 5.25 -9.89
N ARG A 64 -11.20 5.49 -8.96
CA ARG A 64 -11.60 6.86 -8.59
C ARG A 64 -10.46 7.63 -7.93
N LEU A 65 -9.69 6.99 -7.06
CA LEU A 65 -8.55 7.61 -6.38
C LEU A 65 -7.43 7.96 -7.38
N VAL A 66 -7.07 7.03 -8.28
CA VAL A 66 -6.07 7.28 -9.33
C VAL A 66 -6.53 8.38 -10.30
N ALA A 67 -7.79 8.36 -10.74
CA ALA A 67 -8.33 9.39 -11.63
C ALA A 67 -8.39 10.78 -10.97
N GLY A 68 -8.64 10.85 -9.65
CA GLY A 68 -8.62 12.10 -8.89
C GLY A 68 -7.23 12.73 -8.82
N LEU A 69 -6.17 11.92 -8.63
CA LEU A 69 -4.78 12.37 -8.62
C LEU A 69 -4.35 13.00 -9.95
N GLY A 70 -4.72 12.39 -11.08
CA GLY A 70 -4.42 12.91 -12.40
C GLY A 70 -5.09 14.27 -12.70
N ARG A 71 -6.18 14.59 -12.00
CA ARG A 71 -6.86 15.89 -12.09
C ARG A 71 -6.27 16.94 -11.14
N ALA A 72 -5.80 16.53 -9.97
CA ALA A 72 -5.20 17.43 -8.98
C ALA A 72 -3.80 17.95 -9.39
N GLY A 73 -3.03 17.19 -10.17
CA GLY A 73 -1.73 17.63 -10.71
C GLY A 73 -1.80 18.50 -11.97
N LYS A 74 -3.01 18.84 -12.44
CA LYS A 74 -3.27 19.61 -13.68
C LYS A 74 -3.86 21.01 -13.41
N ALA A 75 -3.96 21.43 -12.16
CA ALA A 75 -4.50 22.72 -11.73
C ALA A 75 -3.38 23.67 -11.28
#